data_AF-A0ABD4SS97-F1
#
_entry.id   AF-A0ABD4SS97-F1
#
_cell.length_a   1.000
_cell.length_b   1.000
_cell.length_c   1.000
_cell.angle_alpha   90.00
_cell.angle_beta   90.00
_cell.angle_gamma   90.00
#
_symmetry.space_group_name_H-M   'P 1'
#
loop_
_entity.id
_entity.type
_entity.pdbx_description
1 polymer ?
#
loop_
_entity_poly.entity_id
_entity_poly.type
_entity_poly.pdbx_seq_one_letter_code
_entity_poly.pdbx_strand_id
1 'polypeptide(L)'
;MAEWIDRYGPGNREDVQIIEQAEGWFALHGWSRFIDITVPDEREPNVPSCAGYTGNGTREPGGRVVWLVSPSVLHDEIARGHDPANAATRV
;
A
#
# COMPACT_ATOMS: atom_id res chain seq x y z
N MET A 1 -10.84 29.57 -5.13
CA MET A 1 -10.64 28.71 -6.33
C MET A 1 -9.23 28.87 -6.92
N ALA A 2 -8.69 30.10 -7.01
CA ALA A 2 -7.34 30.35 -7.53
C ALA A 2 -6.20 29.74 -6.68
N GLU A 3 -6.28 29.79 -5.34
CA GLU A 3 -5.18 29.32 -4.47
C GLU A 3 -4.88 27.81 -4.60
N TRP A 4 -5.91 27.02 -4.92
CA TRP A 4 -5.76 25.57 -5.10
C TRP A 4 -5.09 25.23 -6.44
N ILE A 5 -5.48 25.93 -7.53
CA ILE A 5 -4.84 25.77 -8.84
C ILE A 5 -3.41 26.31 -8.83
N ASP A 6 -3.14 27.38 -8.10
CA ASP A 6 -1.80 27.98 -7.99
C ASP A 6 -0.85 27.13 -7.15
N ARG A 7 -1.34 26.52 -6.06
CA ARG A 7 -0.55 25.61 -5.20
C ARG A 7 -0.30 24.24 -5.84
N TYR A 8 -1.27 23.70 -6.59
CA TYR A 8 -1.23 22.30 -7.07
C TYR A 8 -1.23 22.15 -8.59
N GLY A 9 -1.24 23.24 -9.37
CA GLY A 9 -1.20 23.19 -10.83
C GLY A 9 -2.44 22.53 -11.48
N PRO A 10 -2.53 22.57 -12.82
CA PRO A 10 -3.71 22.11 -13.56
C PRO A 10 -3.67 20.63 -14.01
N GLY A 11 -2.61 19.88 -13.67
CA GLY A 11 -2.40 18.51 -14.17
C GLY A 11 -3.11 17.42 -13.37
N ASN A 12 -3.36 16.27 -14.00
CA ASN A 12 -3.77 15.06 -13.28
C ASN A 12 -2.65 14.66 -12.30
N ARG A 13 -3.00 14.42 -11.04
CA ARG A 13 -2.09 14.02 -9.96
C ARG A 13 -2.53 12.73 -9.29
N GLU A 14 -3.36 11.94 -9.96
CA GLU A 14 -3.90 10.69 -9.43
C GLU A 14 -2.80 9.76 -8.92
N ASP A 15 -1.67 9.64 -9.62
CA ASP A 15 -0.51 8.86 -9.16
C ASP A 15 0.02 9.33 -7.79
N VAL A 16 0.12 10.65 -7.58
CA VAL A 16 0.57 11.22 -6.30
C VAL A 16 -0.46 10.96 -5.21
N GLN A 17 -1.76 11.11 -5.54
CA GLN A 17 -2.84 10.89 -4.58
C GLN A 17 -2.96 9.40 -4.17
N ILE A 18 -2.74 8.47 -5.10
CA ILE A 18 -2.68 7.02 -4.81
C ILE A 18 -1.52 6.73 -3.86
N ILE A 19 -0.34 7.34 -4.09
CA ILE A 19 0.81 7.18 -3.19
C ILE A 19 0.51 7.73 -1.81
N GLU A 20 -0.03 8.95 -1.70
CA GLU A 20 -0.40 9.57 -0.41
C GLU A 20 -1.45 8.73 0.34
N GLN A 21 -2.45 8.20 -0.38
CA GLN A 21 -3.46 7.31 0.20
C GLN A 21 -2.86 5.98 0.66
N ALA A 22 -1.93 5.42 -0.10
CA ALA A 22 -1.20 4.21 0.29
C ALA A 22 -0.35 4.45 1.55
N GLU A 23 0.38 5.56 1.63
CA GLU A 23 1.16 5.93 2.82
C GLU A 23 0.27 6.05 4.06
N GLY A 24 -0.87 6.74 3.95
CA GLY A 24 -1.84 6.85 5.03
C GLY A 24 -2.41 5.49 5.45
N TRP A 25 -2.74 4.64 4.49
CA TRP A 25 -3.24 3.29 4.75
C TRP A 25 -2.18 2.43 5.46
N PHE A 26 -0.93 2.44 5.01
CA PHE A 26 0.15 1.67 5.63
C PHE A 26 0.50 2.18 7.03
N ALA A 27 0.45 3.48 7.28
CA ALA A 27 0.67 4.04 8.61
C ALA A 27 -0.36 3.53 9.63
N LEU A 28 -1.60 3.28 9.20
CA LEU A 28 -2.68 2.78 10.06
C LEU A 28 -2.71 1.26 10.17
N HIS A 29 -2.32 0.53 9.12
CA HIS A 29 -2.61 -0.90 8.97
C HIS A 29 -1.39 -1.80 8.82
N GLY A 30 -0.23 -1.26 8.43
CA GLY A 30 0.93 -2.05 8.04
C GLY A 30 1.40 -3.05 9.11
N TRP A 31 1.41 -2.65 10.37
CA TRP A 31 1.92 -3.50 11.46
C TRP A 31 0.91 -4.49 12.03
N SER A 32 -0.37 -4.38 11.69
CA SER A 32 -1.45 -5.20 12.28
C SER A 32 -2.11 -6.16 11.30
N ARG A 33 -1.97 -5.92 9.98
CA ARG A 33 -2.67 -6.68 8.93
C ARG A 33 -1.75 -7.50 8.04
N PHE A 34 -0.48 -7.67 8.36
CA PHE A 34 0.46 -8.41 7.52
C PHE A 34 1.14 -9.54 8.27
N ILE A 35 1.33 -10.65 7.57
CA ILE A 35 2.07 -11.81 8.05
C ILE A 35 3.54 -11.64 7.64
N ASP A 36 4.46 -11.74 8.60
CA ASP A 36 5.88 -11.74 8.29
C ASP A 36 6.30 -13.11 7.74
N ILE A 37 6.61 -13.18 6.45
CA ILE A 37 6.98 -14.42 5.75
C ILE A 37 8.34 -14.97 6.21
N THR A 38 9.10 -14.19 6.97
CA THR A 38 10.45 -14.55 7.41
C THR A 38 10.46 -15.18 8.79
N VAL A 39 9.36 -15.07 9.53
CA VAL A 39 9.23 -15.69 10.85
C VAL A 39 8.98 -17.18 10.65
N PRO A 40 9.86 -18.07 11.14
CA PRO A 40 9.67 -19.51 11.02
C PRO A 40 8.53 -19.94 11.97
N ASP A 41 7.38 -20.23 11.39
CA ASP A 41 6.27 -20.91 12.05
C ASP A 41 5.77 -22.02 11.11
N GLU A 42 5.35 -23.16 11.67
CA GLU A 42 4.77 -24.27 10.91
C GLU A 42 3.36 -23.95 10.40
N ARG A 43 2.73 -22.90 10.94
CA ARG A 43 1.38 -22.47 10.57
C ARG A 43 1.33 -20.98 10.32
N GLU A 44 0.47 -20.57 9.39
CA GLU A 44 0.18 -19.15 9.20
C GLU A 44 -0.51 -18.58 10.45
N PRO A 45 -0.05 -17.44 10.98
CA PRO A 45 -0.71 -16.79 12.11
C PRO A 45 -2.10 -16.30 11.72
N ASN A 46 -3.05 -16.38 12.65
CA ASN A 46 -4.39 -15.85 12.43
C ASN A 46 -4.37 -14.32 12.57
N VAL A 47 -4.24 -13.62 11.45
CA VAL A 47 -4.27 -12.16 11.37
C VAL A 47 -5.66 -11.71 10.89
N PRO A 48 -6.46 -11.04 11.75
CA PRO A 48 -7.77 -10.52 11.35
C PRO A 48 -7.65 -9.52 10.19
N SER A 49 -8.52 -9.69 9.19
CA SER A 49 -8.53 -8.85 7.98
C SER A 49 -7.15 -8.77 7.31
N CYS A 50 -6.41 -9.89 7.27
CA CYS A 50 -5.08 -9.96 6.65
C CYS A 50 -5.07 -9.30 5.26
N ALA A 51 -4.11 -8.41 5.08
CA ALA A 51 -3.88 -7.62 3.88
C ALA A 51 -2.73 -8.14 3.01
N GLY A 52 -1.99 -9.13 3.50
CA GLY A 52 -0.95 -9.80 2.74
C GLY A 52 0.27 -10.13 3.61
N TYR A 53 1.44 -10.09 2.99
CA TYR A 53 2.69 -10.51 3.60
C TYR A 53 3.72 -9.38 3.67
N THR A 54 4.63 -9.46 4.62
CA THR A 54 5.78 -8.55 4.73
C THR A 54 7.06 -9.35 4.84
N GLY A 55 8.14 -8.81 4.29
CA GLY A 55 9.47 -9.41 4.36
C GLY A 55 10.33 -8.82 5.46
N ASN A 56 9.77 -8.50 6.64
CA ASN A 56 10.49 -7.72 7.67
C ASN A 56 11.79 -8.38 8.20
N GLY A 57 12.08 -9.66 7.90
CA GLY A 57 13.39 -10.29 8.09
C GLY A 57 14.32 -10.32 6.85
N THR A 58 13.80 -10.04 5.66
CA THR A 58 14.53 -9.91 4.39
C THR A 58 14.47 -8.44 3.96
N ARG A 59 15.02 -7.55 4.79
CA ARG A 59 15.26 -6.16 4.37
C ARG A 59 16.03 -6.21 3.06
N GLU A 60 15.50 -5.59 2.01
CA GLU A 60 16.27 -5.38 0.80
C GLU A 60 17.56 -4.61 1.14
N PRO A 61 18.64 -4.75 0.35
CA PRO A 61 19.84 -3.97 0.53
C PRO A 61 19.49 -2.48 0.66
N GLY A 62 19.79 -1.88 1.83
CA GLY A 62 19.42 -0.49 2.13
C GLY A 62 18.29 -0.30 3.14
N GLY A 63 17.70 -1.37 3.69
CA GLY A 63 16.77 -1.28 4.82
C GLY A 63 15.33 -0.93 4.44
N ARG A 64 14.98 -1.08 3.16
CA ARG A 64 13.61 -0.88 2.66
C ARG A 64 12.70 -2.00 3.16
N VAL A 65 11.50 -1.62 3.60
CA VAL A 65 10.42 -2.57 3.94
C VAL A 65 9.61 -2.85 2.69
N VAL A 66 9.42 -4.12 2.37
CA VAL A 66 8.59 -4.56 1.24
C VAL A 66 7.30 -5.18 1.79
N TRP A 67 6.17 -4.62 1.35
CA TRP A 67 4.84 -5.13 1.64
C TRP A 67 4.27 -5.78 0.38
N LEU A 68 3.90 -7.05 0.48
CA LEU A 68 3.19 -7.80 -0.56
C LEU A 68 1.69 -7.70 -0.25
N VAL A 69 1.01 -6.79 -0.93
CA VAL A 69 -0.40 -6.50 -0.68
C VAL A 69 -1.30 -7.41 -1.51
N SER A 70 -2.35 -7.95 -0.89
CA SER A 70 -3.40 -8.68 -1.59
C SER A 70 -4.07 -7.79 -2.65
N PRO A 71 -4.31 -8.28 -3.88
CA PRO A 71 -4.94 -7.47 -4.92
C PRO A 71 -6.29 -6.87 -4.53
N SER A 72 -7.09 -7.59 -3.73
CA SER A 72 -8.37 -7.07 -3.24
C SER A 72 -8.18 -5.89 -2.29
N VAL A 73 -7.17 -5.90 -1.42
CA VAL A 73 -6.89 -4.77 -0.53
C VAL A 73 -6.33 -3.58 -1.32
N LEU A 74 -5.48 -3.83 -2.31
CA LEU A 74 -5.00 -2.78 -3.20
C LEU A 74 -6.17 -2.08 -3.89
N HIS A 75 -7.07 -2.82 -4.50
CA HIS A 75 -8.21 -2.27 -5.25
C HIS A 75 -9.30 -1.68 -4.34
N ASP A 76 -9.74 -2.44 -3.35
CA ASP A 76 -10.94 -2.12 -2.57
C ASP A 76 -10.66 -1.15 -1.42
N GLU A 77 -9.41 -1.02 -0.96
CA GLU A 77 -9.05 -0.16 0.17
C GLU A 77 -8.05 0.92 -0.21
N ILE A 78 -6.88 0.55 -0.73
CA ILE A 78 -5.77 1.49 -0.96
C ILE A 78 -6.06 2.40 -2.15
N ALA A 79 -6.54 1.86 -3.26
CA ALA A 79 -6.86 2.58 -4.48
C ALA A 79 -8.32 3.03 -4.56
N ARG A 80 -9.09 2.86 -3.48
CA ARG A 80 -10.51 3.20 -3.47
C ARG A 80 -10.71 4.67 -3.87
N GLY A 81 -11.47 4.86 -4.94
CA GLY A 81 -11.80 6.19 -5.46
C GLY A 81 -10.91 6.67 -6.61
N HIS A 82 -9.90 5.89 -7.01
CA HIS A 82 -9.02 6.16 -8.15
C HIS A 82 -9.33 5.26 -9.35
N ASP A 83 -8.87 5.65 -10.53
CA ASP A 83 -8.94 4.85 -11.75
C ASP A 83 -8.14 3.54 -11.60
N PRO A 84 -8.78 2.36 -11.74
CA PRO A 84 -8.11 1.07 -11.65
C PRO A 84 -6.92 0.92 -12.63
N ALA A 85 -6.98 1.57 -13.79
CA ALA A 85 -5.90 1.54 -14.77
C ALA A 85 -4.62 2.22 -14.24
N ASN A 86 -4.78 3.28 -13.44
CA ASN A 86 -3.67 4.04 -12.86
C ASN A 86 -3.18 3.39 -11.55
N ALA A 87 -4.08 2.76 -10.79
CA ALA A 87 -3.74 2.13 -9.51
C ALA A 87 -3.08 0.75 -9.63
N ALA A 88 -3.39 -0.01 -10.68
CA ALA A 88 -2.89 -1.38 -10.86
C ALA A 88 -2.64 -1.68 -12.33
N THR A 89 -1.60 -1.07 -12.91
CA THR A 89 -1.09 -1.55 -14.19
C THR A 89 -0.46 -2.93 -13.99
N ARG A 90 -1.03 -3.96 -14.63
CA ARG A 90 -0.44 -5.31 -14.70
C ARG A 90 0.99 -5.21 -15.21
N VAL A 91 1.97 -5.54 -14.37
CA VAL A 91 3.37 -5.76 -14.76
C VAL A 91 3.57 -7.20 -15.21
#